data_AF-X1FLR6-F1
#
_entry.id   AF-X1FLR6-F1
#
_cell.length_a   1.000
_cell.length_b   1.000
_cell.length_c   1.000
_cell.angle_alpha   90.00
_cell.angle_beta   90.00
_cell.angle_gamma   90.00
#
_symmetry.space_group_name_H-M   'P 1'
#
loop_
_entity.id
_entity.type
_entity.pdbx_description
1 polymer ?
#
loop_
_entity_poly.entity_id
_entity_poly.type
_entity_poly.pdbx_seq_one_letter_code
_entity_poly.pdbx_strand_id
1 'polypeptide(L)'
;MELVNLARAFPDIPIILNHVGGPLGIGPYAGKREEVFQEWKRRITTLANCPNVVVKLGGLGMEMCGFGWHQRATPPSSAELAEAMAPYYLWCIEQFGVDRCMFESNFPVDKMSYSYTVIWNAFKRISEDFSPENRSALFHDTAVRVYRLVTSHRS
;
A
#
# COMPACT_ATOMS: atom_id res chain seq x y z
N MET A 1 -13.73 8.54 12.32
CA MET A 1 -13.11 7.23 12.03
C MET A 1 -12.25 6.87 13.24
N GLU A 2 -12.42 5.69 13.82
CA GLU A 2 -11.72 5.30 15.07
C GLU A 2 -10.20 5.51 15.00
N LEU A 3 -9.57 5.11 13.88
CA LEU A 3 -8.13 5.30 13.69
C LEU A 3 -7.70 6.77 13.65
N VAL A 4 -8.51 7.67 13.09
CA VAL A 4 -8.22 9.13 13.10
C VAL A 4 -8.30 9.67 14.52
N ASN A 5 -9.27 9.21 15.30
CA ASN A 5 -9.40 9.62 16.69
C ASN A 5 -8.19 9.15 17.52
N LEU A 6 -7.75 7.91 17.30
CA LEU A 6 -6.55 7.35 17.93
C LEU A 6 -5.28 8.14 17.53
N ALA A 7 -5.08 8.39 16.23
CA ALA A 7 -3.91 9.12 15.74
C ALA A 7 -3.82 10.53 16.30
N ARG A 8 -4.97 11.22 16.45
CA ARG A 8 -5.05 12.56 17.03
C ARG A 8 -4.89 12.57 18.55
N ALA A 9 -5.31 11.51 19.23
CA ALA A 9 -5.15 11.39 20.68
C ALA A 9 -3.69 11.14 21.08
N PHE A 10 -2.89 10.54 20.19
CA PHE A 10 -1.49 10.21 20.44
C PHE A 10 -0.58 10.71 19.31
N PRO A 11 -0.45 12.04 19.11
CA PRO A 11 0.24 12.61 17.96
C PRO A 11 1.74 12.28 17.90
N ASP A 12 2.36 11.92 19.03
CA ASP A 12 3.78 11.57 19.10
C ASP A 12 4.06 10.07 18.88
N ILE A 13 3.01 9.24 18.76
CA ILE A 13 3.13 7.81 18.55
C ILE A 13 2.98 7.49 17.06
N PRO A 14 4.01 6.92 16.40
CA PRO A 14 3.91 6.49 15.02
C PRO A 14 2.88 5.37 14.85
N ILE A 15 2.01 5.52 13.85
CA ILE A 15 0.99 4.54 13.49
C ILE A 15 1.26 4.08 12.05
N ILE A 16 1.39 2.78 11.85
CA ILE A 16 1.59 2.19 10.53
C ILE A 16 0.26 1.60 10.06
N LEU A 17 -0.36 2.25 9.08
CA LEU A 17 -1.51 1.70 8.37
C LEU A 17 -1.03 0.59 7.42
N ASN A 18 -1.39 -0.65 7.74
CA ASN A 18 -1.06 -1.80 6.91
C ASN A 18 -1.92 -1.85 5.64
N HIS A 19 -1.34 -2.37 4.56
CA HIS A 19 -2.02 -2.80 3.33
C HIS A 19 -3.00 -1.78 2.75
N VAL A 20 -2.57 -0.51 2.66
CA VAL A 20 -3.40 0.63 2.24
C VAL A 20 -4.75 0.75 2.98
N GLY A 21 -4.88 0.19 4.18
CA GLY A 21 -6.13 0.16 4.94
C GLY A 21 -7.13 -0.92 4.52
N GLY A 22 -6.72 -1.88 3.68
CA GLY A 22 -7.46 -3.11 3.40
C GLY A 22 -8.86 -2.92 2.78
N PRO A 23 -8.96 -2.32 1.57
CA PRO A 23 -10.26 -2.17 0.89
C PRO A 23 -10.92 -3.54 0.67
N LEU A 24 -12.20 -3.66 1.04
CA LEU A 24 -12.96 -4.90 0.96
C LEU A 24 -13.63 -5.09 -0.40
N GLY A 25 -13.50 -6.27 -1.00
CA GLY A 25 -14.10 -6.61 -2.30
C GLY A 25 -14.93 -7.90 -2.30
N ILE A 26 -15.18 -8.49 -1.13
CA ILE A 26 -15.92 -9.74 -0.96
C ILE A 26 -17.19 -9.56 -0.11
N GLY A 27 -18.02 -10.59 -0.04
CA GLY A 27 -19.24 -10.60 0.78
C GLY A 27 -20.20 -9.47 0.37
N PRO A 28 -20.71 -8.64 1.31
CA PRO A 28 -21.62 -7.53 1.01
C PRO A 28 -21.05 -6.47 0.05
N TYR A 29 -19.74 -6.49 -0.18
CA TYR A 29 -19.00 -5.56 -1.05
C TYR A 29 -18.69 -6.16 -2.44
N ALA A 30 -19.04 -7.43 -2.68
CA ALA A 30 -18.87 -8.05 -3.99
C ALA A 30 -19.63 -7.27 -5.07
N GLY A 31 -18.96 -6.98 -6.19
CA GLY A 31 -19.53 -6.19 -7.30
C GLY A 31 -19.60 -4.67 -7.05
N LYS A 32 -19.19 -4.18 -5.87
CA LYS A 32 -19.27 -2.76 -5.48
C LYS A 32 -17.90 -2.07 -5.45
N ARG A 33 -16.97 -2.50 -6.32
CA ARG A 33 -15.57 -2.03 -6.32
C ARG A 33 -15.46 -0.51 -6.33
N GLU A 34 -16.22 0.15 -7.18
CA GLU A 34 -16.17 1.61 -7.34
C GLU A 34 -16.67 2.35 -6.09
N GLU A 35 -17.80 1.92 -5.53
CA GLU A 35 -18.35 2.48 -4.29
C GLU A 35 -17.34 2.34 -3.12
N VAL A 36 -16.77 1.14 -2.96
CA VAL A 36 -15.73 0.89 -1.96
C VAL A 36 -14.51 1.76 -2.20
N PHE A 37 -14.08 1.90 -3.46
CA PHE A 37 -12.92 2.69 -3.81
C PHE A 37 -13.12 4.17 -3.45
N GLN A 38 -14.29 4.75 -3.75
CA GLN A 38 -14.58 6.15 -3.40
C GLN A 38 -14.62 6.38 -1.88
N GLU A 39 -15.27 5.48 -1.13
CA GLU A 39 -15.30 5.59 0.33
C GLU A 39 -13.90 5.38 0.94
N TRP A 40 -13.11 4.46 0.38
CA TRP A 40 -11.71 4.24 0.75
C TRP A 40 -10.88 5.50 0.50
N LYS A 41 -10.97 6.14 -0.68
CA LYS A 41 -10.26 7.39 -1.00
C LYS A 41 -10.56 8.48 0.04
N ARG A 42 -11.84 8.67 0.38
CA ARG A 42 -12.28 9.66 1.37
C ARG A 42 -11.68 9.40 2.76
N ARG A 43 -11.64 8.14 3.19
CA ARG A 43 -11.04 7.74 4.48
C ARG A 43 -9.53 7.92 4.49
N ILE A 44 -8.86 7.57 3.40
CA ILE A 44 -7.41 7.75 3.22
C ILE A 44 -7.04 9.23 3.27
N THR A 45 -7.74 10.11 2.53
CA THR A 45 -7.54 11.56 2.61
C THR A 45 -7.73 12.09 4.03
N THR A 46 -8.76 11.61 4.73
CA THR A 46 -8.99 12.03 6.13
C THR A 46 -7.82 11.61 7.04
N LEU A 47 -7.31 10.38 6.87
CA LEU A 47 -6.22 9.84 7.67
C LEU A 47 -4.87 10.49 7.35
N ALA A 48 -4.63 10.87 6.10
CA ALA A 48 -3.41 11.54 5.66
C ALA A 48 -3.14 12.87 6.39
N ASN A 49 -4.19 13.52 6.89
CA ASN A 49 -4.11 14.71 7.75
C ASN A 49 -3.52 14.43 9.15
N CYS A 50 -3.28 13.16 9.51
CA CYS A 50 -2.61 12.79 10.75
C CYS A 50 -1.11 12.59 10.47
N PRO A 51 -0.21 13.49 10.91
CA PRO A 51 1.20 13.46 10.53
C PRO A 51 1.96 12.24 11.06
N ASN A 52 1.45 11.63 12.14
CA ASN A 52 2.01 10.42 12.77
C ASN A 52 1.57 9.12 12.09
N VAL A 53 0.78 9.19 11.03
CA VAL A 53 0.37 7.99 10.27
C VAL A 53 1.22 7.84 9.01
N VAL A 54 1.78 6.65 8.85
CA VAL A 54 2.47 6.18 7.63
C VAL A 54 1.75 4.97 7.04
N VAL A 55 1.95 4.69 5.76
CA VAL A 55 1.20 3.67 5.02
C VAL A 55 2.13 2.67 4.35
N LYS A 56 1.74 1.40 4.48
CA LYS A 56 2.28 0.29 3.68
C LYS A 56 1.51 0.14 2.36
N LEU A 57 2.24 0.17 1.25
CA LEU A 57 1.74 -0.01 -0.11
C LEU A 57 1.93 -1.47 -0.53
N GLY A 58 0.91 -2.29 -0.27
CA GLY A 58 0.92 -3.73 -0.50
C GLY A 58 -0.37 -4.39 -0.01
N GLY A 59 -0.42 -5.72 -0.08
CA GLY A 59 -1.53 -6.53 0.47
C GLY A 59 -2.83 -6.54 -0.33
N LEU A 60 -2.87 -5.92 -1.52
CA LEU A 60 -4.04 -6.00 -2.40
C LEU A 60 -4.22 -7.40 -3.02
N GLY A 61 -3.25 -8.30 -2.87
CA GLY A 61 -3.34 -9.70 -3.28
C GLY A 61 -4.20 -10.57 -2.36
N MET A 62 -4.58 -10.10 -1.18
CA MET A 62 -5.45 -10.84 -0.26
C MET A 62 -6.82 -11.10 -0.88
N GLU A 63 -7.41 -12.28 -0.61
CA GLU A 63 -8.75 -12.63 -1.07
C GLU A 63 -9.80 -11.58 -0.70
N MET A 64 -9.71 -11.03 0.52
CA MET A 64 -10.64 -10.01 1.01
C MET A 64 -10.68 -8.75 0.14
N CYS A 65 -9.62 -8.46 -0.61
CA CYS A 65 -9.55 -7.34 -1.54
C CYS A 65 -10.27 -7.61 -2.86
N GLY A 66 -10.76 -8.83 -3.11
CA GLY A 66 -11.73 -9.17 -4.16
C GLY A 66 -11.24 -9.01 -5.61
N PHE A 67 -9.93 -9.02 -5.86
CA PHE A 67 -9.39 -8.93 -7.22
C PHE A 67 -9.50 -10.25 -8.02
N GLY A 68 -9.80 -11.36 -7.34
CA GLY A 68 -10.02 -12.67 -7.97
C GLY A 68 -8.77 -13.33 -8.56
N TRP A 69 -7.57 -12.76 -8.37
CA TRP A 69 -6.32 -13.33 -8.90
C TRP A 69 -6.07 -14.75 -8.41
N HIS A 70 -6.35 -15.03 -7.14
CA HIS A 70 -6.24 -16.37 -6.53
C HIS A 70 -7.14 -17.44 -7.17
N GLN A 71 -8.13 -17.06 -7.98
CA GLN A 71 -9.04 -17.98 -8.68
C GLN A 71 -8.61 -18.23 -10.13
N ARG A 72 -7.62 -17.48 -10.64
CA ARG A 72 -7.18 -17.61 -12.03
C ARG A 72 -6.29 -18.84 -12.20
N ALA A 73 -6.44 -19.53 -13.32
CA ALA A 73 -5.53 -20.62 -13.70
C ALA A 73 -4.10 -20.13 -13.96
N THR A 74 -3.98 -18.91 -14.51
CA THR A 74 -2.70 -18.23 -14.75
C THR A 74 -2.63 -16.99 -13.84
N PRO A 75 -1.60 -16.88 -12.98
CA PRO A 75 -1.39 -15.69 -12.16
C PRO A 75 -1.21 -14.42 -13.02
N PRO A 76 -1.60 -13.23 -12.52
CA PRO A 76 -1.42 -11.97 -13.23
C PRO A 76 0.07 -11.65 -13.43
N SER A 77 0.37 -10.97 -14.53
CA SER A 77 1.69 -10.38 -14.81
C SER A 77 1.96 -9.14 -13.96
N SER A 78 3.22 -8.68 -13.92
CA SER A 78 3.56 -7.43 -13.21
C SER A 78 2.95 -6.18 -13.84
N ALA A 79 2.64 -6.21 -15.14
CA ALA A 79 1.95 -5.12 -15.83
C ALA A 79 0.47 -5.05 -15.42
N GLU A 80 -0.23 -6.19 -15.42
CA GLU A 80 -1.63 -6.27 -14.94
C GLU A 80 -1.76 -5.86 -13.47
N LEU A 81 -0.83 -6.30 -12.62
CA LEU A 81 -0.82 -5.87 -11.22
C LEU A 81 -0.58 -4.36 -11.11
N ALA A 82 0.38 -3.82 -11.87
CA ALA A 82 0.66 -2.39 -11.84
C ALA A 82 -0.58 -1.57 -12.20
N GLU A 83 -1.26 -1.92 -13.28
CA GLU A 83 -2.49 -1.24 -13.73
C GLU A 83 -3.60 -1.31 -12.66
N ALA A 84 -3.87 -2.49 -12.11
CA ALA A 84 -4.94 -2.68 -11.14
C ALA A 84 -4.66 -2.03 -9.77
N MET A 85 -3.39 -1.98 -9.34
CA MET A 85 -2.99 -1.49 -8.02
C MET A 85 -2.61 0.00 -8.01
N ALA A 86 -2.17 0.56 -9.14
CA ALA A 86 -1.73 1.96 -9.24
C ALA A 86 -2.74 2.95 -8.66
N PRO A 87 -4.06 2.86 -8.91
CA PRO A 87 -5.02 3.80 -8.34
C PRO A 87 -5.00 3.87 -6.81
N TYR A 88 -4.72 2.76 -6.12
CA TYR A 88 -4.63 2.72 -4.66
C TYR A 88 -3.28 3.28 -4.17
N TYR A 89 -2.18 2.86 -4.80
CA TYR A 89 -0.85 3.24 -4.33
C TYR A 89 -0.55 4.69 -4.64
N LEU A 90 -0.85 5.15 -5.85
CA LEU A 90 -0.65 6.54 -6.26
C LEU A 90 -1.52 7.49 -5.43
N TRP A 91 -2.76 7.12 -5.10
CA TRP A 91 -3.58 7.95 -4.20
C TRP A 91 -2.98 8.03 -2.80
N CYS A 92 -2.51 6.92 -2.21
CA CYS A 92 -1.79 6.99 -0.94
C CYS A 92 -0.56 7.90 -1.02
N ILE A 93 0.25 7.77 -2.08
CA ILE A 93 1.45 8.60 -2.27
C ILE A 93 1.09 10.08 -2.43
N GLU A 94 0.05 10.40 -3.19
CA GLU A 94 -0.45 11.77 -3.37
C GLU A 94 -0.89 12.39 -2.04
N GLN A 95 -1.64 11.64 -1.22
CA GLN A 95 -2.19 12.17 0.03
C GLN A 95 -1.16 12.21 1.18
N PHE A 96 -0.31 11.19 1.30
CA PHE A 96 0.63 11.06 2.42
C PHE A 96 2.01 11.66 2.12
N GLY A 97 2.41 11.72 0.86
CA GLY A 97 3.79 11.97 0.42
C GLY A 97 4.65 10.71 0.46
N VAL A 98 5.73 10.70 -0.34
CA VAL A 98 6.65 9.55 -0.45
C VAL A 98 7.32 9.19 0.88
N ASP A 99 7.58 10.18 1.72
CA ASP A 99 8.18 10.00 3.05
C ASP A 99 7.24 9.34 4.07
N ARG A 100 5.97 9.13 3.73
CA ARG A 100 5.02 8.43 4.62
C ARG A 100 4.43 7.19 3.95
N CYS A 101 5.01 6.76 2.84
CA CYS A 101 4.61 5.56 2.11
C CYS A 101 5.81 4.61 1.95
N MET A 102 5.57 3.31 2.11
CA MET A 102 6.60 2.27 1.89
C MET A 102 6.01 1.06 1.17
N PHE A 103 6.67 0.57 0.12
CA PHE A 103 6.26 -0.67 -0.54
C PHE A 103 6.46 -1.88 0.36
N GLU A 104 5.55 -2.84 0.28
CA GLU A 104 5.67 -4.10 1.00
C GLU A 104 4.96 -5.24 0.29
N SER A 105 5.50 -6.44 0.39
CA SER A 105 5.03 -7.58 -0.39
C SER A 105 3.79 -8.29 0.17
N ASN A 106 3.53 -8.17 1.47
CA ASN A 106 2.59 -8.98 2.25
C ASN A 106 2.80 -10.51 2.11
N PHE A 107 4.02 -10.96 1.78
CA PHE A 107 4.32 -12.39 1.70
C PHE A 107 4.44 -13.02 3.09
N PRO A 108 3.96 -14.28 3.25
CA PRO A 108 3.47 -15.18 2.20
C PRO A 108 1.96 -15.09 1.91
N VAL A 109 1.21 -14.18 2.54
CA VAL A 109 -0.26 -14.11 2.39
C VAL A 109 -0.66 -13.87 0.94
N ASP A 110 -0.03 -12.89 0.27
CA ASP A 110 -0.32 -12.56 -1.13
C ASP A 110 0.13 -13.65 -2.14
N LYS A 111 0.88 -14.68 -1.70
CA LYS A 111 1.35 -15.78 -2.56
C LYS A 111 0.20 -16.53 -3.24
N MET A 112 -0.99 -16.51 -2.65
CA MET A 112 -2.18 -17.11 -3.25
C MET A 112 -2.59 -16.44 -4.57
N SER A 113 -2.20 -15.18 -4.79
CA SER A 113 -2.59 -14.40 -5.97
C SER A 113 -1.48 -14.24 -7.00
N TYR A 114 -0.22 -14.12 -6.58
CA TYR A 114 0.93 -13.91 -7.47
C TYR A 114 2.26 -14.28 -6.81
N SER A 115 3.35 -14.28 -7.58
CA SER A 115 4.70 -14.54 -7.06
C SER A 115 5.37 -13.29 -6.49
N TYR A 116 6.36 -13.50 -5.61
CA TYR A 116 7.10 -12.41 -4.97
C TYR A 116 7.78 -11.49 -6.00
N THR A 117 8.45 -12.07 -6.99
CA THR A 117 9.11 -11.30 -8.05
C THR A 117 8.14 -10.45 -8.86
N VAL A 118 6.92 -10.95 -9.10
CA VAL A 118 5.91 -10.25 -9.89
C VAL A 118 5.42 -8.98 -9.18
N ILE A 119 5.16 -9.03 -7.88
CA ILE A 119 4.72 -7.83 -7.13
C ILE A 119 5.82 -6.78 -7.03
N TRP A 120 7.08 -7.16 -6.81
CA TRP A 120 8.19 -6.19 -6.81
C TRP A 120 8.42 -5.56 -8.18
N ASN A 121 8.21 -6.31 -9.26
CA ASN A 121 8.24 -5.74 -10.60
C ASN A 121 7.05 -4.81 -10.87
N ALA A 122 5.88 -5.08 -10.29
CA ALA A 122 4.73 -4.18 -10.36
C ALA A 122 5.03 -2.86 -9.64
N PHE A 123 5.63 -2.88 -8.45
CA PHE A 123 6.05 -1.66 -7.74
C PHE A 123 7.00 -0.81 -8.58
N LYS A 124 7.99 -1.43 -9.24
CA LYS A 124 8.95 -0.71 -10.11
C LYS A 124 8.27 0.00 -11.28
N ARG A 125 7.22 -0.63 -11.85
CA ARG A 125 6.39 -0.06 -12.93
C ARG A 125 5.55 1.11 -12.41
N ILE A 126 4.84 0.93 -11.29
CA ILE A 126 3.99 1.97 -10.70
C ILE A 126 4.79 3.24 -10.39
N SER A 127 6.05 3.09 -9.99
CA SER A 127 6.93 4.21 -9.65
C SER A 127 7.89 4.61 -10.78
N GLU A 128 7.64 4.24 -12.05
CA GLU A 128 8.61 4.44 -13.13
C GLU A 128 8.94 5.92 -13.40
N ASP A 129 7.94 6.80 -13.29
CA ASP A 129 8.09 8.25 -13.49
C ASP A 129 8.58 9.01 -12.25
N PHE A 130 8.81 8.31 -11.12
CA PHE A 130 9.28 8.93 -9.90
C PHE A 130 10.80 9.15 -9.96
N SER A 131 11.26 10.27 -9.38
CA SER A 131 12.70 10.54 -9.25
C SER A 131 13.41 9.43 -8.46
N PRO A 132 14.74 9.25 -8.66
CA PRO A 132 15.51 8.28 -7.89
C PRO A 132 15.35 8.44 -6.37
N GLU A 133 15.29 9.66 -5.87
CA GLU A 133 15.14 9.98 -4.45
C GLU A 133 13.78 9.53 -3.92
N ASN A 134 12.72 9.84 -4.66
CA ASN A 134 11.36 9.42 -4.31
C ASN A 134 11.23 7.89 -4.32
N ARG A 135 11.88 7.22 -5.27
CA ARG A 135 11.93 5.75 -5.31
C ARG A 135 12.71 5.20 -4.10
N SER A 136 13.85 5.79 -3.74
CA SER A 136 14.59 5.38 -2.54
C SER A 136 13.74 5.51 -1.27
N ALA A 137 12.96 6.59 -1.13
CA ALA A 137 12.01 6.75 -0.03
C ALA A 137 10.98 5.62 0.02
N LEU A 138 10.31 5.33 -1.11
CA LEU A 138 9.26 4.32 -1.20
C LEU A 138 9.77 2.88 -1.02
N PHE A 139 10.96 2.56 -1.52
CA PHE A 139 11.53 1.20 -1.47
C PHE A 139 12.37 0.94 -0.21
N HIS A 140 12.85 1.97 0.49
CA HIS A 140 13.85 1.81 1.55
C HIS A 140 13.77 2.86 2.67
N ASP A 141 13.99 4.15 2.38
CA ASP A 141 14.33 5.13 3.42
C ASP A 141 13.18 5.39 4.40
N THR A 142 11.94 5.36 3.92
CA THR A 142 10.75 5.51 4.78
C THR A 142 10.68 4.36 5.80
N ALA A 143 10.95 3.12 5.37
CA ALA A 143 10.97 1.98 6.28
C ALA A 143 12.13 2.07 7.29
N VAL A 144 13.34 2.45 6.84
CA VAL A 144 14.50 2.64 7.72
C VAL A 144 14.20 3.65 8.82
N ARG A 145 13.65 4.81 8.47
CA ARG A 145 13.33 5.86 9.45
C ARG A 145 12.20 5.45 10.39
N VAL A 146 11.12 4.88 9.86
CA VAL A 146 9.94 4.51 10.66
C VAL A 146 10.26 3.39 11.65
N TYR A 147 10.97 2.34 11.22
CA TYR A 147 11.33 1.20 12.07
C TYR A 147 12.65 1.38 12.81
N ARG A 148 13.34 2.51 12.62
CA ARG A 148 14.64 2.81 13.23
C ARG A 148 15.68 1.72 12.93
N LEU A 149 15.71 1.26 11.68
CA LEU A 149 16.64 0.23 11.24
C LEU A 149 18.07 0.78 11.22
N VAL A 150 19.02 0.02 11.74
CA VAL A 150 20.44 0.36 11.62
C VAL A 150 20.88 0.03 10.20
N THR A 151 21.17 1.04 9.39
CA THR A 151 21.79 0.86 8.08
C THR A 151 23.31 0.98 8.24
N SER A 152 24.04 -0.12 8.08
CA SER A 152 25.49 -0.05 8.02
C SER A 152 25.90 0.63 6.71
N HIS A 153 26.49 1.82 6.78
CA HIS A 153 27.23 2.36 5.65
C HIS A 153 28.41 1.42 5.37
N ARG A 154 28.40 0.72 4.23
CA ARG A 154 29.65 0.22 3.68
C ARG A 154 30.35 1.42 3.06
N SER A 155 31.39 1.87 3.77
CA SER A 155 32.49 2.70 3.26
C SER A 155 33.06 2.15 1.96
#